data_AF-A0A2P5NX79-F1
#
_entry.id   AF-A0A2P5NX79-F1
#
_cell.length_a   1.000
_cell.length_b   1.000
_cell.length_c   1.000
_cell.angle_alpha   90.00
_cell.angle_beta   90.00
_cell.angle_gamma   90.00
#
_symmetry.space_group_name_H-M   'P 1'
#
loop_
_entity.id
_entity.type
_entity.pdbx_description
1 polymer ?
#
loop_
_entity_poly.entity_id
_entity_poly.type
_entity_poly.pdbx_seq_one_letter_code
_entity_poly.pdbx_strand_id
1 'polypeptide(L)'
;MTSKYTPLKDHDTPVKVLFTGYLCTVGVGYLFALIQILFTHGMADGKFGLSVDDIVYSYYGNRSGTVLEQQLNGAMKENAPEQERFAIMQWARDGADFDSYKDDGIEKIIETRCVMCHNESASGGVPNFTKFDTLKEYAKQDEGATFASLTRVSHIHLFGISFIFMFVGLIFSFAETTSTKLKCIAVGMPYVFLIADILSWWLTKIHPMFAWLVILAGMGMAASFLYMWAISLVEMWLFKPVFVSGLGMHYLQWRDNLKSDENKARLDKASVLFNGTAKQLERLAKLGLEKWSSTVWPFIKSLIKK
;
A
#
# COMPACT_ATOMS: atom_id res chain seq x y z
N MET A 1 27.77 3.68 1.89
CA MET A 1 26.97 4.77 1.31
C MET A 1 26.15 5.35 2.45
N THR A 2 26.35 6.62 2.80
CA THR A 2 25.56 7.27 3.84
C THR A 2 24.14 7.46 3.33
N SER A 3 23.16 6.77 3.93
CA SER A 3 21.75 7.01 3.62
C SER A 3 21.43 8.49 3.88
N LYS A 4 20.83 9.17 2.90
CA LYS A 4 20.42 10.58 3.01
C LYS A 4 19.14 10.74 3.85
N TYR A 5 18.52 9.64 4.27
CA TYR A 5 17.26 9.56 4.99
C TYR A 5 17.37 8.59 6.18
N THR A 6 16.56 8.83 7.21
CA THR A 6 16.46 7.95 8.39
C THR A 6 15.79 6.62 7.98
N PRO A 7 16.45 5.46 8.20
CA PRO A 7 15.85 4.15 7.95
C PRO A 7 14.61 3.87 8.80
N LEU A 8 13.74 2.95 8.34
CA LEU A 8 12.53 2.53 9.06
C LEU A 8 12.82 2.06 10.50
N LYS A 9 13.90 1.31 10.71
CA LYS A 9 14.30 0.82 12.04
C LYS A 9 14.75 1.93 13.01
N ASP A 10 15.17 3.09 12.50
CA ASP A 10 15.78 4.17 13.29
C ASP A 10 14.82 5.35 13.51
N HIS A 11 13.57 5.27 13.03
CA HIS A 11 12.53 6.26 13.31
C HIS A 11 12.03 6.21 14.77
N ASP A 12 11.57 7.35 15.28
CA ASP A 12 10.94 7.45 16.59
C ASP A 12 9.66 6.62 16.69
N THR A 13 9.35 6.14 17.90
CA THR A 13 8.19 5.30 18.20
C THR A 13 6.86 5.86 17.66
N PRO A 14 6.52 7.16 17.78
CA PRO A 14 5.27 7.69 17.25
C PRO A 14 5.13 7.51 15.73
N VAL A 15 6.22 7.69 14.98
CA VAL A 15 6.23 7.50 13.51
C VAL A 15 6.07 6.03 13.15
N LYS A 16 6.76 5.13 13.87
CA LYS A 16 6.61 3.68 13.70
C LYS A 16 5.18 3.22 13.98
N VAL A 17 4.55 3.73 15.03
CA VAL A 17 3.15 3.45 15.35
C VAL A 17 2.22 3.95 14.26
N LEU A 18 2.43 5.17 13.75
CA LEU A 18 1.65 5.72 12.63
C LEU A 18 1.74 4.84 11.37
N PHE A 19 2.96 4.51 10.94
CA PHE A 19 3.19 3.69 9.75
C PHE A 19 2.63 2.29 9.91
N THR A 20 2.84 1.67 11.08
CA THR A 20 2.31 0.34 11.38
C THR A 20 0.78 0.34 11.42
N GLY A 21 0.15 1.33 12.06
CA GLY A 21 -1.30 1.47 12.10
C GLY A 21 -1.91 1.60 10.71
N TYR A 22 -1.30 2.40 9.84
CA TYR A 22 -1.70 2.52 8.44
C TYR A 22 -1.55 1.19 7.69
N LEU A 23 -0.36 0.56 7.74
CA LEU A 23 -0.08 -0.70 7.04
C LEU A 23 -0.99 -1.86 7.50
N CYS A 24 -1.28 -1.95 8.80
CA CYS A 24 -2.21 -2.94 9.33
C CYS A 24 -3.64 -2.69 8.84
N THR A 25 -4.10 -1.44 8.86
CA THR A 25 -5.45 -1.08 8.40
C THR A 25 -5.61 -1.38 6.91
N VAL A 26 -4.64 -1.01 6.07
CA VAL A 26 -4.64 -1.35 4.65
C VAL A 26 -4.55 -2.86 4.44
N GLY A 27 -3.75 -3.58 5.23
CA GLY A 27 -3.67 -5.04 5.19
C GLY A 27 -5.02 -5.72 5.46
N VAL A 28 -5.76 -5.26 6.48
CA VAL A 28 -7.13 -5.73 6.74
C VAL A 28 -8.06 -5.37 5.59
N GLY A 29 -8.00 -4.13 5.11
CA GLY A 29 -8.79 -3.69 3.95
C GLY A 29 -8.54 -4.55 2.70
N TYR A 30 -7.30 -4.97 2.47
CA TYR A 30 -6.94 -5.88 1.38
C TYR A 30 -7.61 -7.25 1.53
N LEU A 31 -7.67 -7.81 2.74
CA LEU A 31 -8.39 -9.07 3.00
C LEU A 31 -9.89 -8.95 2.71
N PHE A 32 -10.51 -7.85 3.14
CA PHE A 32 -11.91 -7.58 2.84
C PHE A 32 -12.16 -7.37 1.34
N ALA A 33 -11.21 -6.78 0.61
CA ALA A 33 -11.29 -6.69 -0.85
C ALA A 33 -11.28 -8.07 -1.52
N LEU A 34 -10.43 -9.00 -1.06
CA LEU A 34 -10.43 -10.38 -1.57
C LEU A 34 -11.76 -11.11 -1.28
N ILE A 35 -12.30 -10.92 -0.08
CA ILE A 35 -13.61 -11.45 0.30
C ILE A 35 -14.70 -10.87 -0.62
N GLN A 36 -14.68 -9.56 -0.83
CA GLN A 36 -15.63 -8.89 -1.73
C GLN A 36 -15.55 -9.44 -3.16
N ILE A 37 -14.34 -9.66 -3.70
CA ILE A 37 -14.15 -10.24 -5.03
C ILE A 37 -14.75 -11.66 -5.08
N LEU A 38 -14.51 -12.49 -4.07
CA LEU A 38 -15.07 -13.84 -3.99
C LEU A 38 -16.61 -13.81 -3.97
N PHE A 39 -17.23 -12.91 -3.21
CA PHE A 39 -18.69 -12.83 -3.15
C PHE A 39 -19.33 -12.12 -4.35
N THR A 40 -18.61 -11.21 -5.01
CA THR A 40 -19.15 -10.44 -6.15
C THR A 40 -18.97 -11.18 -7.47
N HIS A 41 -17.84 -11.85 -7.65
CA HIS A 41 -17.48 -12.50 -8.90
C HIS A 41 -17.38 -14.02 -8.79
N GLY A 42 -17.06 -14.55 -7.61
CA GLY A 42 -16.72 -15.96 -7.44
C GLY A 42 -17.87 -16.97 -7.42
N MET A 43 -19.01 -16.57 -7.99
CA MET A 43 -20.19 -17.39 -8.24
C MET A 43 -20.78 -17.07 -9.64
N ALA A 44 -20.08 -16.30 -10.47
CA ALA A 44 -20.59 -15.82 -11.75
C ALA A 44 -20.63 -16.94 -12.81
N ASP A 45 -19.78 -17.95 -12.69
CA ASP A 45 -19.81 -19.20 -13.46
C ASP A 45 -20.70 -20.30 -12.82
N GLY A 46 -21.32 -19.99 -11.68
CA GLY A 46 -22.20 -20.88 -10.91
C GLY A 46 -21.48 -21.90 -10.02
N LYS A 47 -20.15 -21.80 -9.86
CA LYS A 47 -19.35 -22.57 -8.90
C LYS A 47 -18.73 -21.63 -7.89
N PHE A 48 -18.57 -22.11 -6.66
CA PHE A 48 -17.86 -21.35 -5.64
C PHE A 48 -16.35 -21.38 -5.91
N GLY A 49 -15.74 -20.24 -6.17
CA GLY A 49 -14.30 -20.10 -6.41
C GLY A 49 -13.97 -18.81 -7.17
N LEU A 50 -12.73 -18.64 -7.60
CA LEU A 50 -12.38 -17.58 -8.56
C LEU A 50 -11.77 -18.25 -9.78
N SER A 51 -12.56 -18.35 -10.85
CA SER A 51 -12.16 -18.88 -12.14
C SER A 51 -11.96 -17.76 -13.16
N VAL A 52 -11.34 -18.11 -14.29
CA VAL A 52 -11.26 -17.18 -15.44
C VAL A 52 -12.66 -16.94 -16.01
N ASP A 53 -13.51 -17.97 -15.98
CA ASP A 53 -14.86 -17.90 -16.50
C ASP A 53 -15.72 -16.92 -15.67
N ASP A 54 -15.52 -16.85 -14.36
CA ASP A 54 -16.18 -15.86 -13.50
C ASP A 54 -15.93 -14.41 -13.97
N ILE A 55 -14.68 -14.12 -14.35
CA ILE A 55 -14.28 -12.79 -14.86
C ILE A 55 -14.91 -12.55 -16.24
N VAL A 56 -14.87 -13.56 -17.13
CA VAL A 56 -15.52 -13.48 -18.43
C VAL A 56 -17.00 -13.18 -18.28
N TYR A 57 -17.72 -13.97 -17.48
CA TYR A 57 -19.13 -13.79 -17.22
C TYR A 57 -19.46 -12.44 -16.57
N SER A 58 -18.60 -11.94 -15.68
CA SER A 58 -18.80 -10.65 -15.03
C SER A 58 -18.64 -9.45 -15.97
N TYR A 59 -17.67 -9.47 -16.90
CA TYR A 59 -17.34 -8.31 -17.74
C TYR A 59 -17.83 -8.42 -19.18
N TYR A 60 -17.70 -9.60 -19.80
CA TYR A 60 -18.13 -9.88 -21.17
C TYR A 60 -19.61 -10.29 -21.25
N GLY A 61 -20.09 -11.00 -20.22
CA GLY A 61 -21.42 -11.60 -20.16
C GLY A 61 -21.52 -12.94 -20.88
N ASN A 62 -22.59 -13.68 -20.63
CA ASN A 62 -22.97 -14.86 -21.40
C ASN A 62 -23.69 -14.47 -22.69
N ARG A 63 -22.94 -14.33 -23.79
CA ARG A 63 -23.51 -13.99 -25.10
C ARG A 63 -24.42 -15.06 -25.70
N SER A 64 -24.46 -16.27 -25.13
CA SER A 64 -25.32 -17.35 -25.59
C SER A 64 -26.58 -17.54 -24.74
N GLY A 65 -26.76 -16.74 -23.68
CA GLY A 65 -27.90 -16.83 -22.76
C GLY A 65 -28.38 -15.45 -22.30
N THR A 66 -29.31 -15.47 -21.35
CA THR A 66 -29.91 -14.25 -20.78
C THR A 66 -29.37 -13.96 -19.38
N VAL A 67 -29.55 -12.73 -18.90
CA VAL A 67 -29.13 -12.37 -17.52
C VAL A 67 -29.88 -13.23 -16.50
N LEU A 68 -31.17 -13.46 -16.74
CA LEU A 68 -32.02 -14.31 -15.91
C LEU A 68 -31.51 -15.77 -15.88
N GLU A 69 -31.12 -16.30 -17.04
CA GLU A 69 -30.56 -17.65 -17.16
C GLU A 69 -29.24 -17.81 -16.40
N GLN A 70 -28.36 -16.81 -16.48
CA GLN A 70 -27.10 -16.82 -15.74
C GLN A 70 -27.34 -16.85 -14.23
N GLN A 71 -28.28 -16.04 -13.73
CA GLN A 71 -28.60 -16.02 -12.30
C GLN A 71 -29.24 -17.34 -11.83
N LEU A 72 -30.13 -17.93 -12.63
CA LEU A 72 -30.79 -19.21 -12.31
C LEU A 72 -29.83 -20.42 -12.37
N ASN A 73 -28.71 -20.31 -13.09
CA ASN A 73 -27.65 -21.32 -13.05
C ASN A 73 -26.57 -21.04 -11.99
N GLY A 74 -26.51 -19.80 -11.48
CA GLY A 74 -25.53 -19.35 -10.49
C GLY A 74 -26.14 -19.03 -9.13
N ALA A 75 -26.05 -17.76 -8.71
CA ALA A 75 -26.41 -17.32 -7.36
C ALA A 75 -27.87 -17.61 -6.95
N MET A 76 -28.79 -17.70 -7.91
CA MET A 76 -30.22 -17.97 -7.68
C MET A 76 -30.61 -19.43 -7.92
N LYS A 77 -29.65 -20.30 -8.23
CA LYS A 77 -29.90 -21.72 -8.52
C LYS A 77 -30.72 -22.40 -7.43
N GLU A 78 -30.33 -22.25 -6.17
CA GLU A 78 -31.00 -22.94 -5.06
C GLU A 78 -32.39 -22.37 -4.70
N ASN A 79 -32.83 -21.29 -5.35
CA ASN A 79 -34.10 -20.62 -5.05
C ASN A 79 -35.30 -21.16 -5.85
N ALA A 80 -35.07 -22.05 -6.82
CA ALA A 80 -36.14 -22.73 -7.55
C ALA A 80 -35.74 -24.16 -7.95
N PRO A 81 -36.69 -25.12 -7.98
CA PRO A 81 -36.44 -26.48 -8.48
C PRO A 81 -35.96 -26.48 -9.94
N GLU A 82 -35.20 -27.50 -10.33
CA GLU A 82 -34.59 -27.59 -11.67
C GLU A 82 -35.61 -27.45 -12.81
N GLN A 83 -36.78 -28.07 -12.68
CA GLN A 83 -37.83 -28.00 -13.69
C GLN A 83 -38.41 -26.58 -13.84
N GLU A 84 -38.68 -25.89 -12.73
CA GLU A 84 -39.19 -24.51 -12.72
C GLU A 84 -38.14 -23.55 -13.30
N ARG A 85 -36.86 -23.71 -12.94
CA ARG A 85 -35.77 -22.92 -13.51
C ARG A 85 -35.66 -23.12 -15.01
N PHE A 86 -35.71 -24.38 -15.48
CA PHE A 86 -35.61 -24.69 -16.89
C PHE A 86 -36.73 -24.03 -17.70
N ALA A 87 -37.97 -24.06 -17.20
CA ALA A 87 -39.10 -23.39 -17.84
C ALA A 87 -38.87 -21.87 -17.97
N ILE A 88 -38.40 -21.21 -16.90
CA ILE A 88 -38.08 -19.77 -16.94
C ILE A 88 -36.95 -19.47 -17.95
N MET A 89 -35.89 -20.28 -17.95
CA MET A 89 -34.76 -20.11 -18.86
C MET A 89 -35.17 -20.29 -20.32
N GLN A 90 -36.02 -21.27 -20.60
CA GLN A 90 -36.54 -21.51 -21.94
C GLN A 90 -37.41 -20.33 -22.41
N TRP A 91 -38.37 -19.89 -21.58
CA TRP A 91 -39.19 -18.71 -21.87
C TRP A 91 -38.33 -17.46 -22.16
N ALA A 92 -37.27 -17.25 -21.37
CA ALA A 92 -36.36 -16.13 -21.59
C ALA A 92 -35.62 -16.22 -22.94
N ARG A 93 -35.18 -17.43 -23.33
CA ARG A 93 -34.51 -17.68 -24.62
C ARG A 93 -35.46 -17.54 -25.81
N ASP A 94 -36.73 -17.87 -25.63
CA ASP A 94 -37.77 -17.82 -26.67
C ASP A 94 -38.30 -16.39 -26.91
N GLY A 95 -37.68 -15.37 -26.29
CA GLY A 95 -37.94 -13.95 -26.55
C GLY A 95 -38.75 -13.24 -25.48
N ALA A 96 -39.07 -13.93 -24.36
CA ALA A 96 -39.79 -13.37 -23.22
C ALA A 96 -41.10 -12.67 -23.61
N ASP A 97 -41.92 -13.38 -24.38
CA ASP A 97 -43.23 -12.91 -24.80
C ASP A 97 -44.25 -12.98 -23.65
N PHE A 98 -45.19 -12.04 -23.62
CA PHE A 98 -46.16 -11.91 -22.54
C PHE A 98 -47.24 -13.00 -22.57
N ASP A 99 -47.64 -13.46 -23.77
CA ASP A 99 -48.69 -14.46 -23.89
C ASP A 99 -48.15 -15.80 -23.37
N SER A 100 -46.95 -16.21 -23.81
CA SER A 100 -46.25 -17.40 -23.27
C SER A 100 -45.96 -17.31 -21.77
N TYR A 101 -45.65 -16.11 -21.24
CA TYR A 101 -45.43 -15.91 -19.81
C TYR A 101 -46.64 -16.33 -18.95
N LYS A 102 -47.85 -16.08 -19.46
CA LYS A 102 -49.11 -16.47 -18.80
C LYS A 102 -49.51 -17.89 -19.11
N ASP A 103 -49.48 -18.26 -20.39
CA ASP A 103 -49.99 -19.54 -20.88
C ASP A 103 -49.14 -20.72 -20.38
N ASP A 104 -47.82 -20.56 -20.32
CA ASP A 104 -46.88 -21.58 -19.83
C ASP A 104 -46.75 -21.61 -18.30
N GLY A 105 -47.50 -20.75 -17.59
CA GLY A 105 -47.52 -20.67 -16.13
C GLY A 105 -46.27 -20.08 -15.48
N ILE A 106 -45.40 -19.41 -16.26
CA ILE A 106 -44.18 -18.77 -15.77
C ILE A 106 -44.52 -17.67 -14.76
N GLU A 107 -45.60 -16.92 -14.99
CA GLU A 107 -46.13 -15.91 -14.06
C GLU A 107 -46.27 -16.45 -12.64
N LYS A 108 -46.90 -17.62 -12.51
CA LYS A 108 -47.12 -18.26 -11.22
C LYS A 108 -45.80 -18.66 -10.54
N ILE A 109 -44.80 -19.09 -11.30
CA ILE A 109 -43.47 -19.45 -10.76
C ILE A 109 -42.78 -18.19 -10.23
N ILE A 110 -42.74 -17.12 -11.02
CA ILE A 110 -42.12 -15.85 -10.64
C ILE A 110 -42.80 -15.25 -9.40
N GLU A 111 -44.12 -15.22 -9.36
CA GLU A 111 -44.89 -14.74 -8.21
C GLU A 111 -44.61 -15.55 -6.93
N THR A 112 -44.54 -16.88 -7.06
CA THR A 112 -44.38 -17.77 -5.90
C THR A 112 -42.95 -17.78 -5.37
N ARG A 113 -41.94 -17.71 -6.25
CA ARG A 113 -40.52 -17.94 -5.88
C ARG A 113 -39.68 -16.69 -5.88
N CYS A 114 -39.91 -15.77 -6.82
CA CYS A 114 -39.01 -14.64 -7.04
C CYS A 114 -39.53 -13.38 -6.36
N VAL A 115 -40.82 -13.07 -6.51
CA VAL A 115 -41.44 -11.84 -5.98
C VAL A 115 -41.36 -11.74 -4.46
N MET A 116 -41.18 -12.86 -3.73
CA MET A 116 -40.95 -12.82 -2.28
C MET A 116 -39.75 -11.94 -1.88
N CYS A 117 -38.70 -11.90 -2.71
CA CYS A 117 -37.52 -11.06 -2.52
C CYS A 117 -37.41 -9.94 -3.56
N HIS A 118 -37.94 -10.15 -4.77
CA HIS A 118 -37.90 -9.22 -5.90
C HIS A 118 -39.22 -8.42 -6.01
N ASN A 119 -39.53 -7.61 -4.99
CA ASN A 119 -40.74 -6.78 -4.95
C ASN A 119 -40.44 -5.29 -4.74
N GLU A 120 -41.47 -4.44 -4.70
CA GLU A 120 -41.34 -2.99 -4.48
C GLU A 120 -40.69 -2.61 -3.15
N SER A 121 -40.84 -3.47 -2.13
CA SER A 121 -40.24 -3.30 -0.80
C SER A 121 -38.81 -3.84 -0.70
N ALA A 122 -38.25 -4.40 -1.78
CA ALA A 122 -36.91 -4.95 -1.78
C ALA A 122 -35.87 -3.85 -1.52
N SER A 123 -35.05 -4.05 -0.49
CA SER A 123 -33.94 -3.16 -0.15
C SER A 123 -32.62 -3.71 -0.71
N GLY A 124 -31.64 -2.84 -0.98
CA GLY A 124 -30.30 -3.27 -1.41
C GLY A 124 -30.07 -3.41 -2.92
N GLY A 125 -30.91 -2.81 -3.76
CA GLY A 125 -30.68 -2.75 -5.23
C GLY A 125 -31.10 -4.00 -6.00
N VAL A 126 -31.92 -4.86 -5.38
CA VAL A 126 -32.52 -6.04 -6.02
C VAL A 126 -33.63 -5.58 -6.99
N PRO A 127 -33.70 -6.11 -8.24
CA PRO A 127 -34.72 -5.70 -9.20
C PRO A 127 -36.12 -6.14 -8.78
N ASN A 128 -37.12 -5.32 -9.09
CA ASN A 128 -38.51 -5.60 -8.80
C ASN A 128 -39.18 -6.39 -9.94
N PHE A 129 -39.63 -7.61 -9.67
CA PHE A 129 -40.29 -8.48 -10.64
C PHE A 129 -41.82 -8.49 -10.52
N THR A 130 -42.43 -7.61 -9.70
CA THR A 130 -43.90 -7.43 -9.73
C THR A 130 -44.40 -6.85 -11.05
N LYS A 131 -43.49 -6.23 -11.83
CA LYS A 131 -43.78 -5.65 -13.14
C LYS A 131 -43.11 -6.48 -14.23
N PHE A 132 -43.91 -6.97 -15.17
CA PHE A 132 -43.44 -7.77 -16.29
C PHE A 132 -42.33 -7.09 -17.09
N ASP A 133 -42.47 -5.79 -17.39
CA ASP A 133 -41.45 -5.04 -18.14
C ASP A 133 -40.08 -5.08 -17.47
N THR A 134 -40.05 -5.03 -16.14
CA THR A 134 -38.78 -5.11 -15.40
C THR A 134 -38.19 -6.50 -15.50
N LEU A 135 -38.99 -7.57 -15.40
CA LEU A 135 -38.52 -8.94 -15.60
C LEU A 135 -38.00 -9.16 -17.03
N LYS A 136 -38.72 -8.64 -18.03
CA LYS A 136 -38.38 -8.77 -19.46
C LYS A 136 -37.02 -8.16 -19.79
N GLU A 137 -36.62 -7.08 -19.12
CA GLU A 137 -35.28 -6.52 -19.27
C GLU A 137 -34.17 -7.51 -18.88
N TYR A 138 -34.39 -8.38 -17.88
CA TYR A 138 -33.43 -9.41 -17.46
C TYR A 138 -33.50 -10.68 -18.32
N ALA A 139 -34.53 -10.82 -19.16
CA ALA A 139 -34.57 -11.87 -20.18
C ALA A 139 -33.78 -11.49 -21.44
N LYS A 140 -33.20 -10.28 -21.52
CA LYS A 140 -32.29 -9.91 -22.60
C LYS A 140 -30.95 -10.65 -22.46
N GLN A 141 -30.23 -10.69 -23.58
CA GLN A 141 -28.89 -11.27 -23.65
C GLN A 141 -27.98 -10.64 -22.59
N ASP A 142 -27.20 -11.50 -21.92
CA ASP A 142 -26.25 -11.02 -20.92
C ASP A 142 -25.01 -10.40 -21.58
N GLU A 143 -24.84 -9.09 -21.37
CA GLU A 143 -23.71 -8.31 -21.86
C GLU A 143 -22.63 -8.03 -20.80
N GLY A 144 -22.79 -8.61 -19.61
CA GLY A 144 -21.93 -8.39 -18.45
C GLY A 144 -22.00 -6.96 -17.92
N ALA A 145 -20.90 -6.48 -17.33
CA ALA A 145 -20.82 -5.15 -16.72
C ALA A 145 -21.24 -4.02 -17.67
N THR A 146 -22.15 -3.15 -17.23
CA THR A 146 -22.58 -1.98 -18.03
C THR A 146 -21.48 -0.93 -18.15
N PHE A 147 -21.51 -0.13 -19.22
CA PHE A 147 -20.56 0.99 -19.41
C PHE A 147 -20.55 1.98 -18.23
N ALA A 148 -21.75 2.28 -17.69
CA ALA A 148 -21.88 3.17 -16.53
C ALA A 148 -21.25 2.56 -15.27
N SER A 149 -21.48 1.27 -15.01
CA SER A 149 -20.84 0.56 -13.89
C SER A 149 -19.32 0.54 -14.05
N LEU A 150 -18.84 0.15 -15.24
CA LEU A 150 -17.42 0.04 -15.53
C LEU A 150 -16.69 1.40 -15.40
N THR A 151 -17.31 2.48 -15.87
CA THR A 151 -16.79 3.85 -15.71
C THR A 151 -16.70 4.25 -14.23
N ARG A 152 -17.75 3.99 -13.44
CA ARG A 152 -17.78 4.30 -12.02
C ARG A 152 -16.71 3.53 -11.24
N VAL A 153 -16.63 2.21 -11.45
CA VAL A 153 -15.68 1.34 -10.75
C VAL A 153 -14.25 1.68 -11.15
N SER A 154 -13.99 1.92 -12.45
CA SER A 154 -12.68 2.38 -12.95
C SER A 154 -12.24 3.68 -12.27
N HIS A 155 -13.13 4.66 -12.16
CA HIS A 155 -12.83 5.94 -11.50
C HIS A 155 -12.44 5.74 -10.03
N ILE A 156 -13.26 5.00 -9.26
CA ILE A 156 -13.01 4.77 -7.84
C ILE A 156 -11.69 4.02 -7.62
N HIS A 157 -11.41 2.99 -8.42
CA HIS A 157 -10.20 2.17 -8.27
C HIS A 157 -8.94 2.94 -8.68
N LEU A 158 -8.98 3.68 -9.79
CA LEU A 158 -7.83 4.43 -10.28
C LEU A 158 -7.35 5.45 -9.24
N PHE A 159 -8.28 6.20 -8.62
CA PHE A 159 -7.93 7.17 -7.59
C PHE A 159 -7.62 6.51 -6.24
N GLY A 160 -8.52 5.65 -5.75
CA GLY A 160 -8.39 5.04 -4.42
C GLY A 160 -7.13 4.20 -4.27
N ILE A 161 -6.87 3.30 -5.22
CA ILE A 161 -5.71 2.40 -5.17
C ILE A 161 -4.40 3.17 -5.35
N SER A 162 -4.39 4.23 -6.18
CA SER A 162 -3.22 5.10 -6.33
C SER A 162 -2.80 5.76 -5.01
N PHE A 163 -3.75 6.23 -4.20
CA PHE A 163 -3.45 6.79 -2.88
C PHE A 163 -2.89 5.73 -1.93
N ILE A 164 -3.47 4.51 -1.93
CA ILE A 164 -2.96 3.41 -1.11
C ILE A 164 -1.49 3.12 -1.45
N PHE A 165 -1.18 2.91 -2.73
CA PHE A 165 0.18 2.62 -3.14
C PHE A 165 1.14 3.80 -2.97
N MET A 166 0.66 5.04 -3.04
CA MET A 166 1.49 6.21 -2.74
C MET A 166 1.96 6.19 -1.29
N PHE A 167 1.07 5.95 -0.32
CA PHE A 167 1.46 5.92 1.09
C PHE A 167 2.25 4.66 1.46
N VAL A 168 1.86 3.48 0.97
CA VAL A 168 2.64 2.24 1.18
C VAL A 168 4.04 2.38 0.57
N GLY A 169 4.13 2.90 -0.66
CA GLY A 169 5.39 3.12 -1.36
C GLY A 169 6.25 4.20 -0.68
N LEU A 170 5.64 5.25 -0.15
CA LEU A 170 6.34 6.27 0.64
C LEU A 170 6.96 5.67 1.91
N ILE A 171 6.20 4.89 2.68
CA ILE A 171 6.71 4.22 3.89
C ILE A 171 7.85 3.27 3.50
N PHE A 172 7.65 2.45 2.48
CA PHE A 172 8.65 1.50 2.00
C PHE A 172 9.91 2.18 1.45
N SER A 173 9.82 3.42 0.94
CA SER A 173 10.99 4.15 0.46
C SER A 173 12.06 4.36 1.54
N PHE A 174 11.67 4.37 2.82
CA PHE A 174 12.58 4.47 3.97
C PHE A 174 13.26 3.15 4.35
N ALA A 175 12.91 2.01 3.73
CA ALA A 175 13.46 0.69 4.07
C ALA A 175 14.94 0.55 3.66
N GLU A 176 15.90 0.48 4.57
CA GLU A 176 17.33 0.35 4.26
C GLU A 176 17.70 -1.04 3.71
N THR A 177 16.93 -2.10 4.01
CA THR A 177 17.31 -3.47 3.64
C THR A 177 17.30 -3.74 2.14
N THR A 178 16.65 -2.85 1.36
CA THR A 178 16.40 -3.05 -0.06
C THR A 178 17.22 -2.11 -0.92
N SER A 179 17.84 -2.64 -1.98
CA SER A 179 18.58 -1.84 -2.96
C SER A 179 17.68 -0.82 -3.67
N THR A 180 18.23 0.33 -4.05
CA THR A 180 17.48 1.41 -4.74
C THR A 180 16.77 0.92 -6.01
N LYS A 181 17.39 0.01 -6.77
CA LYS A 181 16.77 -0.56 -7.99
C LYS A 181 15.49 -1.31 -7.67
N LEU A 182 15.52 -2.20 -6.67
CA LEU A 182 14.35 -2.95 -6.24
C LEU A 182 13.29 -2.05 -5.64
N LYS A 183 13.70 -0.98 -4.93
CA LYS A 183 12.75 0.03 -4.45
C LYS A 183 11.98 0.70 -5.58
N CYS A 184 12.69 1.20 -6.59
CA CYS A 184 12.06 1.86 -7.74
C CYS A 184 11.11 0.91 -8.49
N ILE A 185 11.49 -0.36 -8.65
CA ILE A 185 10.63 -1.37 -9.28
C ILE A 185 9.40 -1.61 -8.41
N ALA A 186 9.57 -1.92 -7.12
CA ALA A 186 8.44 -2.20 -6.23
C ALA A 186 7.47 -1.02 -6.13
N VAL A 187 7.97 0.23 -6.03
CA VAL A 187 7.12 1.42 -5.96
C VAL A 187 6.44 1.71 -7.30
N GLY A 188 7.12 1.56 -8.43
CA GLY A 188 6.56 1.88 -9.75
C GLY A 188 5.58 0.83 -10.29
N MET A 189 5.83 -0.44 -9.98
CA MET A 189 5.12 -1.59 -10.55
C MET A 189 3.59 -1.57 -10.30
N PRO A 190 3.08 -1.26 -9.09
CA PRO A 190 1.65 -1.16 -8.84
C PRO A 190 0.92 -0.19 -9.75
N TYR A 191 1.51 0.94 -10.13
CA TYR A 191 0.86 1.92 -11.00
C TYR A 191 0.71 1.41 -12.43
N VAL A 192 1.74 0.70 -12.93
CA VAL A 192 1.69 0.07 -14.25
C VAL A 192 0.61 -1.01 -14.27
N PHE A 193 0.59 -1.86 -13.25
CA PHE A 193 -0.40 -2.92 -13.17
C PHE A 193 -1.82 -2.42 -12.85
N LEU A 194 -1.98 -1.31 -12.14
CA LEU A 194 -3.29 -0.67 -11.91
C LEU A 194 -3.90 -0.20 -13.23
N ILE A 195 -3.10 0.46 -14.07
CA ILE A 195 -3.55 0.88 -15.40
C ILE A 195 -3.88 -0.36 -16.25
N ALA A 196 -3.00 -1.37 -16.24
CA ALA A 196 -3.23 -2.61 -16.99
C ALA A 196 -4.50 -3.34 -16.53
N ASP A 197 -4.74 -3.41 -15.22
CA ASP A 197 -5.92 -4.05 -14.63
C ASP A 197 -7.21 -3.35 -15.08
N ILE A 198 -7.30 -2.03 -14.90
CA ILE A 198 -8.49 -1.28 -15.32
C ILE A 198 -8.72 -1.43 -16.82
N LEU A 199 -7.68 -1.27 -17.66
CA LEU A 199 -7.80 -1.45 -19.11
C LEU A 199 -8.23 -2.88 -19.47
N SER A 200 -7.76 -3.89 -18.73
CA SER A 200 -8.12 -5.27 -18.98
C SER A 200 -9.60 -5.56 -18.75
N TRP A 201 -10.28 -4.87 -17.83
CA TRP A 201 -11.73 -4.99 -17.66
C TRP A 201 -12.49 -4.50 -18.91
N TRP A 202 -12.08 -3.35 -19.45
CA TRP A 202 -12.63 -2.80 -20.69
C TRP A 202 -12.38 -3.70 -21.89
N LEU A 203 -11.18 -4.26 -21.99
CA LEU A 203 -10.84 -5.22 -23.04
C LEU A 203 -11.61 -6.53 -22.90
N THR A 204 -11.81 -7.02 -21.68
CA THR A 204 -12.58 -8.25 -21.40
C THR A 204 -14.03 -8.08 -21.81
N LYS A 205 -14.62 -6.90 -21.63
CA LYS A 205 -15.96 -6.58 -22.12
C LYS A 205 -16.10 -6.72 -23.64
N ILE A 206 -15.02 -6.52 -24.39
CA ILE A 206 -15.00 -6.64 -25.86
C ILE A 206 -14.65 -8.07 -26.28
N HIS A 207 -13.73 -8.73 -25.58
CA HIS A 207 -13.28 -10.07 -25.93
C HIS A 207 -12.84 -10.87 -24.68
N PRO A 208 -13.35 -12.09 -24.47
CA PRO A 208 -13.18 -12.85 -23.22
C PRO A 208 -11.73 -13.23 -22.89
N MET A 209 -10.85 -13.36 -23.89
CA MET A 209 -9.43 -13.71 -23.70
C MET A 209 -8.68 -12.76 -22.74
N PHE A 210 -9.11 -11.49 -22.66
CA PHE A 210 -8.45 -10.51 -21.79
C PHE A 210 -8.73 -10.72 -20.30
N ALA A 211 -9.61 -11.66 -19.91
CA ALA A 211 -9.81 -12.04 -18.51
C ALA A 211 -8.50 -12.52 -17.85
N TRP A 212 -7.60 -13.17 -18.60
CA TRP A 212 -6.27 -13.54 -18.11
C TRP A 212 -5.39 -12.33 -17.76
N LEU A 213 -5.55 -11.23 -18.50
CA LEU A 213 -4.81 -10.00 -18.23
C LEU A 213 -5.25 -9.38 -16.90
N VAL A 214 -6.54 -9.48 -16.55
CA VAL A 214 -7.09 -9.06 -15.25
C VAL A 214 -6.37 -9.80 -14.11
N ILE A 215 -6.27 -11.13 -14.22
CA ILE A 215 -5.64 -11.98 -13.20
C ILE A 215 -4.16 -11.62 -13.06
N LEU A 216 -3.43 -11.54 -14.19
CA LEU A 216 -2.01 -11.22 -14.17
C LEU A 216 -1.73 -9.84 -13.60
N ALA A 217 -2.58 -8.86 -13.91
CA ALA A 217 -2.43 -7.51 -13.39
C ALA A 217 -2.72 -7.42 -11.89
N GLY A 218 -3.80 -8.06 -11.43
CA GLY A 218 -4.10 -8.21 -10.01
C GLY A 218 -2.99 -8.90 -9.23
N MET A 219 -2.45 -10.00 -9.74
CA MET A 219 -1.31 -10.72 -9.14
C MET A 219 -0.06 -9.85 -9.05
N GLY A 220 0.23 -9.07 -10.10
CA GLY A 220 1.34 -8.12 -10.11
C GLY A 220 1.21 -7.09 -8.98
N MET A 221 0.06 -6.43 -8.89
CA MET A 221 -0.20 -5.48 -7.80
C MET A 221 -0.11 -6.13 -6.42
N ALA A 222 -0.67 -7.33 -6.26
CA ALA A 222 -0.63 -8.09 -5.00
C ALA A 222 0.81 -8.40 -4.57
N ALA A 223 1.64 -8.87 -5.49
CA ALA A 223 3.03 -9.21 -5.22
C ALA A 223 3.83 -7.98 -4.77
N SER A 224 3.66 -6.84 -5.45
CA SER A 224 4.33 -5.61 -5.04
C SER A 224 3.83 -5.08 -3.70
N PHE A 225 2.51 -5.09 -3.49
CA PHE A 225 1.92 -4.71 -2.20
C PHE A 225 2.50 -5.54 -1.06
N LEU A 226 2.44 -6.88 -1.17
CA LEU A 226 2.92 -7.79 -0.13
C LEU A 226 4.42 -7.60 0.15
N TYR A 227 5.22 -7.39 -0.89
CA TYR A 227 6.65 -7.13 -0.73
C TYR A 227 6.91 -5.84 0.05
N MET A 228 6.32 -4.72 -0.38
CA MET A 228 6.50 -3.43 0.30
C MET A 228 5.95 -3.46 1.73
N TRP A 229 4.78 -4.06 1.92
CA TRP A 229 4.12 -4.20 3.21
C TRP A 229 4.94 -5.04 4.20
N ALA A 230 5.39 -6.23 3.78
CA ALA A 230 6.14 -7.14 4.64
C ALA A 230 7.50 -6.55 5.03
N ILE A 231 8.27 -6.02 4.08
CA ILE A 231 9.58 -5.43 4.37
C ILE A 231 9.43 -4.23 5.31
N SER A 232 8.43 -3.38 5.10
CA SER A 232 8.23 -2.21 5.97
C SER A 232 7.93 -2.60 7.42
N LEU A 233 7.08 -3.60 7.64
CA LEU A 233 6.74 -4.09 8.99
C LEU A 233 7.92 -4.80 9.65
N VAL A 234 8.59 -5.68 8.92
CA VAL A 234 9.75 -6.42 9.43
C VAL A 234 10.87 -5.46 9.79
N GLU A 235 11.19 -4.48 8.93
CA GLU A 235 12.29 -3.53 9.19
C GLU A 235 12.00 -2.61 10.37
N MET A 236 10.75 -2.17 10.57
CA MET A 236 10.40 -1.31 11.71
C MET A 236 10.56 -2.00 13.07
N TRP A 237 10.24 -3.30 13.17
CA TRP A 237 10.06 -4.00 14.44
C TRP A 237 11.04 -5.15 14.72
N LEU A 238 11.53 -5.85 13.69
CA LEU A 238 12.38 -7.03 13.85
C LEU A 238 13.88 -6.72 13.65
N PHE A 239 14.21 -5.65 12.94
CA PHE A 239 15.60 -5.21 12.81
C PHE A 239 16.02 -4.42 14.04
N LYS A 240 17.15 -4.82 14.64
CA LYS A 240 17.71 -4.10 15.78
C LYS A 240 18.14 -2.70 15.31
N PRO A 241 17.71 -1.62 15.98
CA PRO A 241 18.21 -0.29 15.68
C PRO A 241 19.73 -0.31 15.85
N VAL A 242 20.46 0.17 14.85
CA VAL A 242 21.89 0.41 15.01
C VAL A 242 21.98 1.73 15.74
N PHE A 243 21.81 1.66 17.06
CA PHE A 243 21.94 2.81 17.92
C PHE A 243 23.31 3.47 17.65
N VAL A 244 23.29 4.63 17.01
CA VAL A 244 24.35 5.63 17.19
C VAL A 244 24.17 6.27 18.58
N SER A 245 24.10 5.45 19.61
CA SER A 245 24.13 5.89 21.01
C SER A 245 25.30 5.18 21.68
N GLY A 246 26.28 5.98 22.11
CA GLY A 246 27.45 5.47 22.81
C GLY A 246 28.64 6.43 22.83
N LEU A 247 28.83 7.25 21.80
CA LEU A 247 29.92 8.25 21.79
C LEU A 247 29.64 9.45 20.87
N GLY A 248 28.99 9.23 19.72
CA GLY A 248 28.80 10.26 18.68
C GLY A 248 27.89 11.42 19.07
N MET A 249 26.75 11.15 19.72
CA MET A 249 25.85 12.19 20.25
C MET A 249 26.50 12.99 21.37
N HIS A 250 27.21 12.32 22.28
CA HIS A 250 27.95 12.98 23.37
C HIS A 250 29.08 13.86 22.82
N TYR A 251 29.77 13.41 21.76
CA TYR A 251 30.77 14.19 21.06
C TYR A 251 30.18 15.41 20.34
N LEU A 252 29.05 15.26 19.65
CA LEU A 252 28.39 16.39 18.96
C LEU A 252 27.90 17.43 19.98
N GLN A 253 27.26 16.99 21.06
CA GLN A 253 26.77 17.87 22.12
C GLN A 253 27.92 18.54 22.89
N TRP A 254 29.03 17.82 23.13
CA TRP A 254 30.25 18.38 23.71
C TRP A 254 30.95 19.36 22.77
N ARG A 255 31.05 19.05 21.48
CA ARG A 255 31.62 19.92 20.44
C ARG A 255 30.83 21.21 20.32
N ASP A 256 29.50 21.13 20.31
CA ASP A 256 28.63 22.28 20.17
C ASP A 256 28.65 23.14 21.44
N ASN A 257 28.75 22.52 22.62
CA ASN A 257 29.04 23.23 23.88
C ASN A 257 30.40 23.93 23.89
N LEU A 258 31.45 23.34 23.30
CA LEU A 258 32.76 23.98 23.18
C LEU A 258 32.78 25.14 22.18
N LYS A 259 31.94 25.08 21.14
CA LYS A 259 31.80 26.13 20.13
C LYS A 259 30.84 27.25 20.51
N SER A 260 30.14 27.12 21.64
CA SER A 260 29.37 28.22 22.25
C SER A 260 30.27 29.46 22.40
N ASP A 261 29.78 30.62 21.97
CA ASP A 261 30.50 31.89 22.03
C ASP A 261 30.97 32.24 23.45
N GLU A 262 30.25 31.79 24.48
CA GLU A 262 30.63 31.96 25.88
C GLU A 262 31.89 31.17 26.24
N ASN A 263 32.01 29.93 25.78
CA ASN A 263 33.18 29.08 26.05
C ASN A 263 34.37 29.46 25.18
N LYS A 264 34.13 29.92 23.95
CA LYS A 264 35.18 30.45 23.08
C LYS A 264 35.85 31.70 23.69
N ALA A 265 35.06 32.62 24.24
CA ALA A 265 35.58 33.79 24.96
C ALA A 265 36.38 33.42 26.23
N ARG A 266 35.97 32.36 26.94
CA ARG A 266 36.71 31.85 28.11
C ARG A 266 38.04 31.21 27.72
N LEU A 267 38.08 30.44 26.64
CA LEU A 267 39.30 29.81 26.11
C LEU A 267 40.28 30.85 25.56
N ASP A 268 39.79 31.90 24.89
CA ASP A 268 40.63 32.99 24.42
C ASP A 268 41.21 33.80 25.58
N LYS A 269 40.44 34.06 26.66
CA LYS A 269 41.00 34.67 27.87
C LYS A 269 42.06 33.80 28.54
N ALA A 270 41.84 32.49 28.61
CA ALA A 270 42.79 31.55 29.21
C ALA A 270 44.10 31.46 28.40
N SER A 271 44.01 31.45 27.07
CA SER A 271 45.19 31.38 26.20
C SER A 271 46.04 32.66 26.27
N VAL A 272 45.41 33.84 26.38
CA VAL A 272 46.11 35.11 26.61
C VAL A 272 46.81 35.12 27.97
N LEU A 273 46.16 34.62 29.03
CA LEU A 273 46.75 34.54 30.36
C LEU A 273 47.92 33.56 30.42
N PHE A 274 47.80 32.42 29.75
CA PHE A 274 48.85 31.40 29.67
C PHE A 274 50.05 31.89 28.86
N ASN A 275 49.81 32.53 27.72
CA ASN A 275 50.89 33.13 26.92
C ASN A 275 51.59 34.28 27.66
N GLY A 276 50.85 35.07 28.44
CA GLY A 276 51.41 36.12 29.30
C GLY A 276 52.34 35.57 30.38
N THR A 277 51.91 34.51 31.08
CA THR A 277 52.70 33.86 32.13
C THR A 277 53.91 33.11 31.57
N ALA A 278 53.76 32.43 30.42
CA ALA A 278 54.88 31.78 29.73
C ALA A 278 55.96 32.80 29.32
N LYS A 279 55.57 33.98 28.82
CA LYS A 279 56.51 35.05 28.45
C LYS A 279 57.24 35.64 29.66
N GLN A 280 56.58 35.74 30.82
CA GLN A 280 57.21 36.16 32.07
C GLN A 280 58.21 35.12 32.57
N LEU A 281 57.85 33.83 32.53
CA LEU A 281 58.75 32.72 32.87
C LEU A 281 59.99 32.70 31.96
N GLU A 282 59.82 32.92 30.66
CA GLU A 282 60.95 32.99 29.73
C GLU A 282 61.89 34.18 30.04
N ARG A 283 61.33 35.33 30.41
CA ARG A 283 62.12 36.50 30.86
C ARG A 283 62.87 36.22 32.16
N LEU A 284 62.22 35.60 33.15
CA LEU A 284 62.84 35.24 34.42
C LEU A 284 63.92 34.18 34.24
N ALA A 285 63.71 33.20 33.35
CA ALA A 285 64.71 32.20 33.00
C ALA A 285 65.94 32.83 32.34
N LYS A 286 65.75 33.78 31.41
CA LYS A 286 66.85 34.53 30.78
C LYS A 286 67.64 35.36 31.79
N LEU A 287 66.96 36.09 32.68
CA LEU A 287 67.60 36.85 33.76
C LEU A 287 68.35 35.93 34.74
N GLY A 288 67.79 34.76 35.05
CA GLY A 288 68.45 33.74 35.87
C GLY A 288 69.72 33.19 35.22
N LEU A 289 69.67 32.92 33.91
CA LEU A 289 70.81 32.46 33.11
C LEU A 289 71.92 33.53 33.01
N GLU A 290 71.58 34.80 32.81
CA GLU A 290 72.56 35.89 32.80
C GLU A 290 73.21 36.11 34.17
N LYS A 291 72.43 36.02 35.25
CA LYS A 291 72.96 36.14 36.61
C LYS A 291 73.84 34.94 36.98
N TRP A 292 73.48 33.74 36.52
CA TRP A 292 74.30 32.54 36.64
C TRP A 292 75.64 32.69 35.90
N SER A 293 75.63 33.15 34.64
CA SER A 293 76.85 33.28 33.83
C SER A 293 77.78 34.39 34.32
N SER A 294 77.24 35.51 34.80
CA SER A 294 78.02 36.69 35.19
C SER A 294 78.54 36.65 36.62
N THR A 295 77.81 36.01 37.54
CA THR A 295 78.11 36.09 38.99
C THR A 295 78.47 34.74 39.59
N VAL A 296 77.72 33.68 39.26
CA VAL A 296 77.85 32.38 39.91
C VAL A 296 78.92 31.51 39.24
N TRP A 297 78.95 31.50 37.91
CA TRP A 297 79.92 30.72 37.12
C TRP A 297 81.37 31.14 37.37
N PRO A 298 81.74 32.45 37.45
CA PRO A 298 83.10 32.85 37.75
C PRO A 298 83.54 32.48 39.18
N PHE A 299 82.60 32.54 40.15
CA PHE A 299 82.83 32.15 41.55
C PHE A 299 83.05 30.64 41.70
N ILE A 300 82.26 29.82 41.02
CA ILE A 300 82.47 28.36 40.99
C ILE A 300 83.81 28.04 40.29
N LYS A 301 84.13 28.73 39.20
CA LYS A 301 85.38 28.54 38.46
C LYS A 301 86.63 28.93 39.27
N SER A 302 86.53 29.87 40.21
CA SER A 302 87.63 30.23 41.12
C SER A 302 87.79 29.23 42.27
N LEU A 303 86.71 28.58 42.71
CA LEU A 303 86.72 27.51 43.72
C LEU A 303 87.32 26.19 43.21
N ILE A 304 87.21 25.91 41.91
CA ILE A 304 87.74 24.69 41.27
C ILE A 304 89.24 24.83 40.91
N LYS A 305 89.81 26.04 40.95
CA LYS A 305 91.21 26.32 40.59
C LYS A 305 92.17 26.38 41.80
N LYS A 306 91.75 25.86 42.96
CA LYS A 306 92.57 25.72 44.17
C LYS A 306 92.90 24.27 44.42
#